data_AF-A0A382FYN3-F1
#
_entry.id   AF-A0A382FYN3-F1
#
_cell.length_a   1.000
_cell.length_b   1.000
_cell.length_c   1.000
_cell.angle_alpha   90.00
_cell.angle_beta   90.00
_cell.angle_gamma   90.00
#
_symmetry.space_group_name_H-M   'P 1'
#
loop_
_entity.id
_entity.type
_entity.pdbx_description
1 polymer ?
#
loop_
_entity_poly.entity_id
_entity_poly.type
_entity_poly.pdbx_seq_one_letter_code
_entity_poly.pdbx_strand_id
1 'polypeptide(L)'
;MAKTGLGRGLSSLLGARSPANKITKSGKKPASTPPPPIAETPNEVPVGEILPGAMQPRNGMDDHTLNELAESIRENGIMQPLVVRPREGGYELIAGERRWRAAQMAG
;
A
#
# COMPACT_ATOMS: atom_id res chain seq x y z
N MET A 1 35.64 -5.11 -36.59
CA MET A 1 34.33 -5.34 -35.93
C MET A 1 34.46 -6.54 -35.00
N ALA A 2 34.11 -6.55 -33.72
CA ALA A 2 33.57 -5.54 -32.81
C ALA A 2 34.09 -5.85 -31.38
N LYS A 3 34.28 -4.80 -30.58
CA LYS A 3 34.81 -4.87 -29.21
C LYS A 3 33.80 -5.54 -28.28
N THR A 4 34.27 -6.53 -27.53
CA THR A 4 33.58 -7.23 -26.45
C THR A 4 33.25 -6.24 -25.33
N GLY A 5 32.00 -5.78 -25.31
CA GLY A 5 31.49 -4.83 -24.32
C GLY A 5 31.09 -5.51 -23.01
N LEU A 6 31.58 -4.90 -21.93
CA LEU A 6 31.19 -5.03 -20.52
C LEU A 6 31.41 -6.39 -19.85
N GLY A 7 32.32 -6.37 -18.87
CA GLY A 7 32.85 -7.51 -18.15
C GLY A 7 31.81 -8.41 -17.51
N ARG A 8 32.32 -9.58 -17.10
CA ARG A 8 31.63 -10.79 -16.64
C ARG A 8 30.75 -10.66 -15.37
N GLY A 9 30.15 -9.51 -15.13
CA GLY A 9 29.40 -9.18 -13.92
C GLY A 9 27.91 -8.90 -14.12
N LEU A 10 27.43 -8.53 -15.32
CA LEU A 10 26.02 -8.17 -15.52
C LEU A 10 25.07 -9.38 -15.54
N SER A 11 25.50 -10.51 -16.11
CA SER A 11 24.72 -11.75 -16.16
C SER A 11 24.52 -12.41 -14.80
N SER A 12 25.36 -12.06 -13.82
CA SER A 12 25.24 -12.54 -12.43
C SER A 12 24.20 -11.72 -11.64
N LEU A 13 24.01 -10.45 -12.01
CA LEU A 13 23.02 -9.57 -11.38
C LEU A 13 21.63 -9.71 -11.99
N LEU A 14 21.56 -9.95 -13.31
CA LEU A 14 20.30 -10.13 -14.03
C LEU A 14 19.84 -11.58 -14.01
N GLY A 15 19.76 -12.14 -12.78
CA GLY A 15 19.45 -13.54 -12.50
C GLY A 15 18.50 -14.15 -13.52
N ALA A 16 18.94 -15.27 -14.12
CA ALA A 16 18.22 -15.99 -15.16
C ALA A 16 16.81 -16.35 -14.68
N ARG A 17 15.83 -15.50 -15.00
CA ARG A 17 14.42 -15.85 -14.96
C ARG A 17 14.15 -16.74 -16.17
N SER A 18 14.40 -18.04 -16.01
CA SER A 18 13.79 -19.05 -16.89
C SER A 18 12.38 -19.36 -16.39
N PRO A 19 11.36 -19.23 -17.26
CA PRO A 19 10.00 -19.66 -16.96
C PRO A 19 9.89 -21.18 -17.16
N ALA A 20 9.27 -21.86 -16.19
CA ALA A 20 8.44 -23.07 -16.35
C ALA A 20 8.63 -24.05 -15.17
N ASN A 21 7.66 -23.97 -14.26
CA ASN A 21 6.89 -25.07 -13.71
C ASN A 21 7.51 -26.48 -13.80
N LYS A 22 8.02 -27.00 -12.68
CA LYS A 22 8.07 -28.44 -12.39
C LYS A 22 7.53 -28.71 -11.00
N ILE A 23 6.43 -29.46 -11.00
CA ILE A 23 5.79 -30.10 -9.85
C ILE A 23 6.54 -31.42 -9.59
N THR A 24 7.15 -31.59 -8.41
CA THR A 24 7.34 -32.91 -7.77
C THR A 24 7.33 -32.78 -6.25
N LYS A 25 6.53 -33.64 -5.60
CA LYS A 25 6.30 -33.73 -4.15
C LYS A 25 7.48 -34.41 -3.44
N SER A 26 7.83 -33.95 -2.24
CA SER A 26 7.80 -34.73 -0.99
C SER A 26 8.61 -34.06 0.13
N GLY A 27 8.03 -33.95 1.33
CA GLY A 27 8.80 -33.93 2.57
C GLY A 27 8.71 -32.68 3.44
N LYS A 28 7.84 -32.75 4.46
CA LYS A 28 7.97 -32.14 5.80
C LYS A 28 7.46 -30.70 6.00
N LYS A 29 6.31 -30.61 6.71
CA LYS A 29 5.83 -29.42 7.44
C LYS A 29 6.98 -28.78 8.23
N PRO A 30 7.05 -27.44 8.23
CA PRO A 30 6.36 -26.69 9.28
C PRO A 30 5.21 -25.88 8.69
N ALA A 31 4.20 -25.63 9.51
CA ALA A 31 3.04 -24.84 9.14
C ALA A 31 3.43 -23.37 8.91
N SER A 32 3.85 -23.04 7.69
CA SER A 32 3.65 -21.71 7.14
C SER A 32 2.34 -21.76 6.38
N THR A 33 1.24 -21.47 7.07
CA THR A 33 0.06 -20.95 6.39
C THR A 33 0.57 -19.77 5.54
N PRO A 34 0.57 -19.85 4.20
CA PRO A 34 0.83 -18.65 3.42
C PRO A 34 -0.22 -17.63 3.89
N PRO A 35 0.16 -16.38 4.21
CA PRO A 35 -0.85 -15.35 4.42
C PRO A 35 -1.81 -15.42 3.22
N PRO A 36 -3.13 -15.37 3.45
CA PRO A 36 -4.08 -15.43 2.34
C PRO A 36 -3.64 -14.39 1.31
N PRO A 37 -3.80 -14.68 -0.01
CA PRO A 37 -3.55 -13.68 -1.02
C PRO A 37 -4.37 -12.46 -0.63
N ILE A 38 -3.70 -11.40 -0.22
CA ILE A 38 -4.26 -10.07 0.02
C ILE A 38 -4.72 -9.53 -1.33
N ALA A 39 -5.76 -10.14 -1.89
CA ALA A 39 -6.74 -9.40 -2.65
C ALA A 39 -7.51 -8.58 -1.61
N GLU A 40 -6.85 -7.54 -1.09
CA GLU A 40 -7.45 -6.54 -0.23
C GLU A 40 -8.45 -5.78 -1.11
N THR A 41 -9.64 -6.32 -1.28
CA THR A 41 -10.79 -5.53 -1.70
C THR A 41 -10.90 -4.40 -0.68
N PRO A 42 -10.82 -3.13 -1.11
CA PRO A 42 -10.98 -2.02 -0.19
C PRO A 42 -12.31 -2.15 0.54
N ASN A 43 -12.28 -2.13 1.88
CA ASN A 43 -13.49 -2.09 2.69
C ASN A 43 -13.91 -0.64 2.89
N GLU A 44 -15.22 -0.38 2.83
CA GLU A 44 -15.79 0.90 3.23
C GLU A 44 -15.92 0.97 4.75
N VAL A 45 -15.43 2.06 5.33
CA VAL A 45 -15.46 2.31 6.77
C VAL A 45 -15.95 3.75 6.98
N PRO A 46 -16.82 4.02 7.97
CA PRO A 46 -17.23 5.38 8.30
C PRO A 46 -16.02 6.24 8.66
N VAL A 47 -15.90 7.41 8.02
CA VAL A 47 -14.74 8.30 8.22
C VAL A 47 -14.59 8.74 9.68
N GLY A 48 -15.69 8.86 10.41
CA GLY A 48 -15.73 9.21 11.84
C GLY A 48 -15.30 8.08 12.79
N GLU A 49 -15.20 6.84 12.33
CA GLU A 49 -14.68 5.72 13.13
C GLU A 49 -13.15 5.60 13.03
N ILE A 50 -12.52 6.42 12.20
CA ILE A 50 -11.07 6.44 12.00
C ILE A 50 -10.45 7.46 12.95
N LEU A 51 -9.60 6.98 13.85
CA LEU A 51 -8.81 7.76 14.77
C LEU A 51 -7.43 8.07 14.17
N PRO A 52 -6.88 9.27 14.41
CA PRO A 52 -5.55 9.63 13.93
C PRO A 52 -4.47 8.76 14.60
N GLY A 53 -3.46 8.35 13.82
CA GLY A 53 -2.32 7.61 14.34
C GLY A 53 -1.42 8.47 15.22
N ALA A 54 -0.78 7.84 16.23
CA ALA A 54 0.01 8.53 17.25
C ALA A 54 1.28 9.25 16.72
N MET A 55 1.81 8.81 15.57
CA MET A 55 2.96 9.46 14.93
C MET A 55 2.61 9.88 13.51
N GLN A 56 2.36 11.17 13.33
CA GLN A 56 2.23 11.79 12.02
C GLN A 56 3.54 12.53 11.70
N PRO A 57 4.33 12.08 10.71
CA PRO A 57 5.61 12.70 10.40
C PRO A 57 5.48 14.08 9.73
N ARG A 58 4.30 14.39 9.17
CA ARG A 58 4.05 15.65 8.48
C ARG A 58 3.46 16.68 9.45
N ASN A 59 4.32 17.57 9.94
CA ASN A 59 3.93 18.69 10.78
C ASN A 59 3.61 19.88 9.86
N GLY A 60 2.36 20.35 9.87
CA GLY A 60 1.90 21.44 9.01
C GLY A 60 1.32 20.92 7.68
N MET A 61 0.00 20.85 7.62
CA MET A 61 -0.70 20.73 6.35
C MET A 61 -1.18 22.12 5.95
N ASP A 62 -1.01 22.45 4.68
CA ASP A 62 -1.54 23.70 4.13
C ASP A 62 -3.02 23.52 3.81
N ASP A 63 -3.86 24.36 4.41
CA ASP A 63 -5.32 24.27 4.32
C ASP A 63 -5.82 24.45 2.88
N HIS A 64 -5.13 25.24 2.05
CA HIS A 64 -5.49 25.40 0.64
C HIS A 64 -5.34 24.08 -0.11
N THR A 65 -4.17 23.42 0.00
CA THR A 65 -3.96 22.11 -0.65
C THR A 65 -4.89 21.00 -0.13
N LEU A 66 -5.41 21.16 1.08
CA LEU A 66 -6.33 20.20 1.69
C LEU A 66 -7.76 20.40 1.18
N ASN A 67 -8.18 21.65 0.99
CA ASN A 67 -9.44 21.98 0.33
C ASN A 67 -9.49 21.51 -1.14
N GLU A 68 -8.43 21.75 -1.91
CA GLU A 68 -8.34 21.24 -3.30
C GLU A 68 -8.47 19.71 -3.35
N LEU A 69 -7.84 19.00 -2.39
CA LEU A 69 -7.97 17.56 -2.29
C LEU A 69 -9.39 17.14 -1.88
N ALA A 70 -10.06 17.87 -1.00
CA ALA A 70 -11.43 17.59 -0.57
C ALA A 70 -12.42 17.77 -1.73
N GLU A 71 -12.26 18.81 -2.54
CA GLU A 71 -13.04 19.00 -3.78
C GLU A 71 -12.82 17.85 -4.76
N SER A 72 -11.56 17.45 -5.00
CA SER A 72 -11.24 16.31 -5.86
C SER A 72 -11.85 15.00 -5.36
N ILE A 73 -11.83 14.76 -4.03
CA ILE A 73 -12.46 13.59 -3.41
C ILE A 73 -13.99 13.64 -3.55
N ARG A 74 -14.62 14.81 -3.47
CA ARG A 74 -16.07 14.94 -3.67
C ARG A 74 -16.49 14.59 -5.09
N GLU A 75 -15.69 14.95 -6.09
CA GLU A 75 -15.99 14.70 -7.50
C GLU A 75 -15.65 13.26 -7.93
N ASN A 76 -14.50 12.75 -7.48
CA ASN A 76 -13.92 11.50 -8.02
C ASN A 76 -13.83 10.37 -7.00
N GLY A 77 -14.16 10.64 -5.74
CA GLY A 77 -13.94 9.72 -4.64
C GLY A 77 -12.46 9.60 -4.25
N ILE A 78 -12.19 8.65 -3.35
CA ILE A 78 -10.84 8.36 -2.87
C ILE A 78 -10.18 7.34 -3.82
N MET A 79 -9.33 7.82 -4.73
CA MET A 79 -8.62 6.97 -5.70
C MET A 79 -7.71 5.92 -5.07
N GLN A 80 -6.96 6.30 -4.03
CA GLN A 80 -6.10 5.39 -3.29
C GLN A 80 -6.68 5.15 -1.91
N PRO A 81 -7.00 3.90 -1.53
CA PRO A 81 -7.49 3.56 -0.20
C PRO A 81 -6.54 3.98 0.93
N LEU A 82 -7.13 4.26 2.10
CA LEU A 82 -6.38 4.52 3.33
C LEU A 82 -5.93 3.20 3.97
N VAL A 83 -4.82 3.25 4.69
CA VAL A 83 -4.35 2.10 5.47
C VAL A 83 -4.72 2.32 6.92
N VAL A 84 -5.56 1.45 7.44
CA VAL A 84 -6.04 1.47 8.82
C VAL A 84 -5.78 0.13 9.50
N ARG A 85 -5.71 0.13 10.83
CA ARG A 85 -5.78 -1.09 11.64
C ARG A 85 -6.99 -1.04 12.57
N PRO A 86 -7.65 -2.18 12.85
CA PRO A 86 -8.70 -2.22 13.86
C PRO A 86 -8.12 -1.93 15.25
N ARG A 87 -8.90 -1.23 16.07
CA ARG A 87 -8.64 -0.92 17.48
C ARG A 87 -9.94 -1.07 18.28
N GLU A 88 -9.84 -1.03 19.60
CA GLU A 88 -11.03 -0.94 20.45
C GLU A 88 -11.79 0.35 20.13
N GLY A 89 -13.05 0.22 19.70
CA GLY A 89 -13.92 1.36 19.40
C GLY A 89 -13.77 1.96 18.00
N GLY A 90 -13.04 1.31 17.07
CA GLY A 90 -12.98 1.76 15.68
C GLY A 90 -11.70 1.36 14.96
N TYR A 91 -11.14 2.30 14.19
CA TYR A 91 -9.97 2.10 13.36
C TYR A 91 -8.90 3.13 13.67
N GLU A 92 -7.63 2.76 13.62
CA GLU A 92 -6.52 3.70 13.74
C GLU A 92 -5.85 3.88 12.39
N LEU A 93 -5.66 5.13 11.99
CA LEU A 93 -5.02 5.49 10.74
C LEU A 93 -3.52 5.23 10.79
N ILE A 94 -3.04 4.34 9.92
CA ILE A 94 -1.62 4.06 9.73
C ILE A 94 -1.04 4.99 8.67
N ALA A 95 -1.75 5.16 7.55
CA ALA A 95 -1.28 5.99 6.44
C ALA A 95 -2.45 6.64 5.67
N GLY A 96 -2.20 7.85 5.19
CA GLY A 96 -3.17 8.61 4.40
C GLY A 96 -3.83 9.78 5.12
N GLU A 97 -3.22 10.33 6.17
CA GLU A 97 -3.73 11.47 6.96
C GLU A 97 -4.33 12.60 6.10
N ARG A 98 -3.66 13.01 5.02
CA ARG A 98 -4.18 14.06 4.11
C ARG A 98 -5.51 13.67 3.46
N ARG A 99 -5.62 12.43 3.00
CA ARG A 99 -6.84 11.88 2.38
C ARG A 99 -7.94 11.73 3.42
N TRP A 100 -7.62 11.31 4.64
CA TRP A 100 -8.57 11.20 5.73
C TRP A 100 -9.14 12.57 6.13
N ARG A 101 -8.28 13.59 6.30
CA ARG A 101 -8.74 14.95 6.59
C ARG A 101 -9.57 15.54 5.45
N ALA A 102 -9.12 15.37 4.22
CA ALA A 102 -9.85 15.86 3.06
C ALA A 102 -11.20 15.13 2.89
N ALA A 103 -11.26 13.84 3.20
CA ALA A 103 -12.52 13.08 3.24
C ALA A 103 -13.47 13.58 4.33
N GLN A 104 -12.96 13.94 5.53
CA GLN A 104 -13.79 14.58 6.56
C GLN A 104 -14.37 15.92 6.11
N MET A 105 -13.61 16.68 5.31
CA MET A 105 -14.05 17.98 4.75
C MET A 105 -14.99 17.82 3.54
N ALA A 106 -14.86 16.71 2.80
CA ALA A 106 -15.67 16.43 1.62
C ALA A 106 -17.16 16.23 1.98
N GLY A 107 -17.43 15.66 3.17
CA GLY A 107 -18.76 15.25 3.63
C GLY A 107 -19.15 13.87 3.11
#